data_AF-A0A523IT38-F1
#
_entry.id   AF-A0A523IT38-F1
#
_cell.length_a   1.000
_cell.length_b   1.000
_cell.length_c   1.000
_cell.angle_alpha   90.00
_cell.angle_beta   90.00
_cell.angle_gamma   90.00
#
_symmetry.space_group_name_H-M   'P 1'
#
loop_
_entity.id
_entity.type
_entity.pdbx_description
1 polymer ?
#
loop_
_entity_poly.entity_id
_entity_poly.type
_entity_poly.pdbx_seq_one_letter_code
_entity_poly.pdbx_strand_id
1 'polypeptide(L)'
;MKNYTLVLILVLGYAASTLAQPIVYIGGRDEGIISVVNVPTNEVISIFPSPLPGALEGSTVSPDSKFIYYTGNGGIIKIDTSNNTIVSRQPYPMILSQYRYPPTAIPFIQQMY
;
A
#
# COMPACT_ATOMS: atom_id res chain seq x y z
N MET A 1 39.92 -30.88 -29.38
CA MET A 1 39.74 -30.33 -28.02
C MET A 1 38.78 -29.16 -28.17
N LYS A 2 37.57 -29.27 -27.61
CA LYS A 2 36.45 -28.35 -27.87
C LYS A 2 36.45 -27.24 -26.83
N ASN A 3 36.46 -25.99 -27.31
CA ASN A 3 36.56 -24.77 -26.52
C ASN A 3 35.16 -24.40 -25.99
N TYR A 4 34.86 -24.74 -24.74
CA TYR A 4 33.58 -24.42 -24.09
C TYR A 4 33.67 -23.35 -22.99
N THR A 5 34.87 -22.81 -22.74
CA THR A 5 35.13 -21.95 -21.56
C THR A 5 34.56 -20.52 -21.69
N LEU A 6 34.16 -20.06 -22.88
CA LEU A 6 33.72 -18.67 -23.09
C LEU A 6 32.20 -18.42 -22.99
N VAL A 7 31.36 -19.46 -22.90
CA VAL A 7 29.89 -19.26 -22.84
C VAL A 7 29.40 -19.00 -21.40
N LEU A 8 30.20 -19.30 -20.39
CA LEU A 8 29.78 -19.21 -18.98
C LEU A 8 29.82 -17.79 -18.39
N ILE A 9 30.44 -16.81 -19.04
CA ILE A 9 30.52 -15.43 -18.51
C ILE A 9 29.34 -14.56 -18.96
N LEU A 10 28.69 -14.89 -20.07
CA LEU A 10 27.58 -14.09 -20.60
C LEU A 10 26.24 -14.29 -19.88
N VAL A 11 26.11 -15.34 -19.06
CA VAL A 11 24.88 -15.62 -18.29
C VAL A 11 24.90 -14.96 -16.91
N LEU A 12 26.08 -14.64 -16.33
CA LEU A 12 26.18 -14.01 -15.01
C LEU A 12 25.99 -12.49 -15.01
N GLY A 13 26.01 -11.82 -16.17
CA GLY A 13 25.84 -10.36 -16.28
C GLY A 13 24.39 -9.86 -16.22
N TYR A 14 23.41 -10.76 -16.24
CA TYR A 14 21.97 -10.45 -16.15
C TYR A 14 21.38 -10.88 -14.80
N ALA A 15 22.16 -10.73 -13.72
CA ALA A 15 21.53 -10.63 -12.41
C ALA A 15 20.75 -9.30 -12.39
N ALA A 16 19.52 -9.33 -12.89
CA ALA A 16 18.56 -8.27 -12.67
C ALA A 16 18.57 -7.98 -11.17
N SER A 17 18.86 -6.73 -10.80
CA SER A 17 18.91 -6.30 -9.42
C SER A 17 17.65 -6.79 -8.72
N THR A 18 17.77 -7.77 -7.83
CA THR A 18 16.64 -8.36 -7.07
C THR A 18 16.16 -7.43 -5.96
N LEU A 19 16.40 -6.12 -6.11
CA LEU A 19 15.87 -5.11 -5.22
C LEU A 19 14.42 -4.85 -5.65
N ALA A 20 13.49 -4.86 -4.69
CA ALA A 20 12.13 -4.45 -4.95
C ALA A 20 12.16 -3.06 -5.60
N GLN A 21 11.52 -2.91 -6.76
CA GLN A 21 11.46 -1.62 -7.45
C GLN A 21 10.70 -0.63 -6.55
N PRO A 22 11.18 0.61 -6.39
CA PRO A 22 10.49 1.58 -5.57
C PRO A 22 9.10 1.85 -6.15
N ILE A 23 8.07 1.65 -5.32
CA ILE A 23 6.67 1.91 -5.65
C ILE A 23 6.12 2.98 -4.72
N VAL A 24 5.12 3.72 -5.20
CA VAL A 24 4.34 4.66 -4.40
C VAL A 24 2.86 4.28 -4.46
N TYR A 25 2.18 4.48 -3.33
CA TYR A 25 0.74 4.32 -3.21
C TYR A 25 0.11 5.70 -3.22
N ILE A 26 -0.84 5.92 -4.12
CA ILE A 26 -1.53 7.21 -4.31
C ILE A 26 -3.02 6.99 -4.09
N GLY A 27 -3.60 7.69 -3.12
CA GLY A 27 -5.04 7.68 -2.89
C GLY A 27 -5.73 8.71 -3.78
N GLY A 28 -6.65 8.26 -4.63
CA GLY A 28 -7.63 9.13 -5.29
C GLY A 28 -8.69 9.51 -4.27
N ARG A 29 -8.56 10.70 -3.69
CA ARG A 29 -9.36 11.19 -2.55
C ARG A 29 -10.84 10.98 -2.79
N ASP A 30 -11.38 11.59 -3.83
CA ASP A 30 -12.82 11.62 -4.10
C ASP A 30 -13.28 10.43 -4.96
N GLU A 31 -12.35 9.80 -5.68
CA GLU A 31 -12.59 8.58 -6.45
C GLU A 31 -12.70 7.34 -5.56
N GLY A 32 -12.14 7.38 -4.35
CA GLY A 32 -12.08 6.23 -3.44
C GLY A 32 -11.27 5.07 -4.02
N ILE A 33 -10.19 5.37 -4.77
CA ILE A 33 -9.28 4.37 -5.34
C ILE A 33 -7.87 4.51 -4.79
N ILE A 34 -7.10 3.45 -4.84
CA ILE A 34 -5.68 3.44 -4.50
C ILE A 34 -4.92 2.93 -5.73
N SER A 35 -4.02 3.76 -6.23
CA SER A 35 -3.14 3.45 -7.36
C SER A 35 -1.74 3.12 -6.84
N VAL A 36 -1.17 2.03 -7.33
CA VAL A 36 0.23 1.64 -7.09
C VAL A 36 1.02 1.99 -8.33
N VAL A 37 2.05 2.81 -8.18
CA VAL A 37 2.86 3.33 -9.28
C VAL A 37 4.30 2.88 -9.11
N ASN A 38 4.87 2.33 -10.19
CA ASN A 38 6.30 2.10 -10.31
C ASN A 38 7.01 3.45 -10.48
N VAL A 39 7.87 3.83 -9.54
CA VAL A 39 8.53 5.15 -9.54
C VAL A 39 9.54 5.29 -10.68
N PRO A 40 10.41 4.28 -10.98
CA PRO A 40 11.34 4.39 -12.10
C PRO A 40 10.68 4.62 -13.46
N THR A 41 9.56 3.94 -13.74
CA THR A 41 8.89 4.00 -15.04
C THR A 41 7.72 4.98 -15.09
N ASN A 42 7.25 5.47 -13.94
CA ASN A 42 6.01 6.24 -13.78
C ASN A 42 4.77 5.51 -14.28
N GLU A 43 4.79 4.18 -14.30
CA GLU A 43 3.66 3.36 -14.75
C GLU A 43 2.80 2.92 -13.58
N VAL A 44 1.47 2.97 -13.78
CA VAL A 44 0.52 2.41 -12.82
C VAL A 44 0.54 0.88 -12.95
N ILE A 45 0.94 0.19 -11.89
CA ILE A 45 1.07 -1.27 -11.87
C ILE A 45 -0.13 -1.97 -11.20
N SER A 46 -0.93 -1.25 -10.42
CA SER A 46 -2.17 -1.75 -9.83
C SER A 46 -3.11 -0.60 -9.49
N ILE A 47 -4.41 -0.83 -9.60
CA ILE A 47 -5.46 0.08 -9.12
C ILE A 47 -6.52 -0.76 -8.43
N PHE A 48 -6.96 -0.37 -7.25
CA PHE A 48 -8.06 -1.04 -6.56
C PHE A 48 -8.93 -0.05 -5.79
N PRO A 49 -10.24 -0.34 -5.66
CA PRO A 49 -11.14 0.49 -4.89
C PRO A 49 -10.88 0.37 -3.39
N SER A 50 -11.08 1.48 -2.69
CA SER A 50 -11.22 1.51 -1.23
C SER A 50 -12.44 0.66 -0.83
N PRO A 51 -12.31 -0.26 0.15
CA PRO A 51 -13.43 -1.03 0.67
C PRO A 51 -14.28 -0.24 1.68
N LEU A 52 -13.97 1.04 1.90
CA LEU A 52 -14.66 1.94 2.83
C LEU A 52 -15.36 3.07 2.07
N PRO A 53 -16.50 3.56 2.58
CA PRO A 53 -17.21 4.68 1.98
C PRO A 53 -16.46 6.01 2.21
N GLY A 54 -16.69 6.98 1.34
CA GLY A 54 -16.16 8.34 1.49
C GLY A 54 -14.72 8.50 1.02
N ALA A 55 -14.18 9.69 1.28
CA ALA A 55 -12.90 10.11 0.72
C ALA A 55 -11.70 9.53 1.47
N LEU A 56 -10.61 9.28 0.72
CA LEU A 56 -9.28 9.01 1.29
C LEU A 56 -8.59 10.35 1.62
N GLU A 57 -8.17 10.54 2.86
CA GLU A 57 -7.69 11.83 3.38
C GLU A 57 -6.17 11.84 3.59
N GLY A 58 -5.63 10.73 4.09
CA GLY A 58 -4.23 10.64 4.47
C GLY A 58 -3.70 9.23 4.33
N SER A 59 -2.38 9.12 4.29
CA SER A 59 -1.67 7.85 4.29
C SER A 59 -0.37 7.91 5.08
N THR A 60 0.08 6.76 5.56
CA THR A 60 1.38 6.58 6.20
C THR A 60 1.93 5.18 5.92
N VAL A 61 3.24 5.01 6.06
CA VAL A 61 3.96 3.74 5.87
C VAL A 61 4.48 3.27 7.22
N SER A 62 4.40 1.97 7.51
CA SER A 62 5.02 1.41 8.72
C SER A 62 6.54 1.57 8.68
N PRO A 63 7.24 1.71 9.82
CA PRO A 63 8.69 1.86 9.86
C PRO A 63 9.45 0.70 9.19
N ASP A 64 8.86 -0.50 9.18
CA ASP A 64 9.42 -1.69 8.54
C ASP A 64 8.99 -1.85 7.06
N SER A 65 8.28 -0.87 6.50
CA SER A 65 7.80 -0.83 5.11
C SER A 65 6.88 -1.98 4.69
N LYS A 66 6.40 -2.81 5.62
CA LYS A 66 5.49 -3.93 5.33
C LYS A 66 4.05 -3.49 5.11
N PHE A 67 3.68 -2.34 5.65
CA PHE A 67 2.30 -1.89 5.63
C PHE A 67 2.16 -0.44 5.19
N ILE A 68 1.12 -0.21 4.39
CA ILE A 68 0.58 1.13 4.12
C ILE A 68 -0.75 1.25 4.85
N TYR A 69 -0.95 2.39 5.48
CA TYR A 69 -2.22 2.74 6.09
C TYR A 69 -2.83 3.90 5.32
N TYR A 70 -4.09 3.76 4.95
CA TYR A 70 -4.91 4.85 4.47
C TYR A 70 -5.96 5.20 5.51
N THR A 71 -6.19 6.49 5.70
CA THR A 71 -7.24 7.01 6.58
C THR A 71 -8.18 7.88 5.77
N GLY A 72 -9.46 7.82 6.09
CA GLY A 72 -10.49 8.62 5.43
C GLY A 72 -11.75 8.72 6.26
N ASN A 73 -12.80 9.29 5.69
CA ASN A 73 -14.07 9.50 6.41
C ASN A 73 -14.75 8.17 6.80
N GLY A 74 -14.53 7.12 6.00
CA GLY A 74 -15.09 5.80 6.25
C GLY A 74 -14.30 4.95 7.25
N GLY A 75 -13.07 5.33 7.61
CA GLY A 75 -12.22 4.54 8.51
C GLY A 75 -10.77 4.41 8.07
N ILE A 76 -10.16 3.28 8.45
CA ILE A 76 -8.75 2.96 8.23
C ILE A 76 -8.63 1.70 7.38
N ILE A 77 -7.72 1.71 6.40
CA ILE A 77 -7.36 0.56 5.56
C ILE A 77 -5.89 0.26 5.78
N LYS A 78 -5.56 -1.03 5.92
CA LYS A 78 -4.19 -1.53 6.00
C LYS A 78 -3.89 -2.41 4.79
N ILE A 79 -2.80 -2.11 4.10
CA ILE A 79 -2.35 -2.79 2.89
C ILE A 79 -1.01 -3.46 3.18
N ASP A 80 -0.84 -4.71 2.75
CA ASP A 80 0.42 -5.44 2.76
C ASP A 80 1.21 -5.12 1.48
N THR A 81 2.44 -4.63 1.65
CA THR A 81 3.29 -4.17 0.55
C THR A 81 3.97 -5.31 -0.21
N SER A 82 4.03 -6.52 0.36
CA SER A 82 4.65 -7.67 -0.29
C SER A 82 3.85 -8.17 -1.50
N ASN A 83 2.54 -7.96 -1.47
CA ASN A 83 1.61 -8.42 -2.50
C ASN A 83 0.58 -7.38 -2.94
N ASN A 84 0.68 -6.14 -2.44
CA ASN A 84 -0.22 -5.01 -2.73
C ASN A 84 -1.71 -5.32 -2.41
N THR A 85 -1.98 -6.05 -1.32
CA THR A 85 -3.35 -6.45 -0.94
C THR A 85 -3.83 -5.78 0.33
N ILE A 86 -5.14 -5.50 0.42
CA ILE A 86 -5.76 -5.02 1.65
C ILE A 86 -5.89 -6.18 2.63
N VAL A 87 -5.24 -6.06 3.78
CA VAL A 87 -5.23 -7.09 4.84
C VAL A 87 -6.11 -6.74 6.04
N SER A 88 -6.48 -5.47 6.19
CA SER A 88 -7.46 -5.06 7.21
C SER A 88 -8.23 -3.81 6.76
N ARG A 89 -9.48 -3.75 7.18
CA ARG A 89 -10.32 -2.55 7.11
C ARG A 89 -11.02 -2.36 8.44
N GLN A 90 -10.97 -1.15 8.96
CA GLN A 90 -11.64 -0.75 10.19
C GLN A 90 -12.55 0.44 9.87
N PRO A 91 -13.86 0.20 9.69
CA PRO A 91 -14.81 1.27 9.50
C PRO A 91 -14.89 2.16 10.75
N TYR A 92 -15.06 3.45 10.56
CA TYR A 92 -15.57 4.29 11.64
C TYR A 92 -17.05 3.96 11.86
N PRO A 93 -17.54 4.02 13.12
CA PRO A 93 -18.96 3.91 13.36
C PRO A 93 -19.65 5.05 12.60
N MET A 94 -20.37 4.71 11.55
CA MET A 94 -21.19 5.67 10.83
C MET A 94 -22.24 6.15 11.83
N ILE A 95 -22.10 7.40 12.31
CA ILE A 95 -23.16 8.02 13.08
C ILE A 95 -24.31 8.23 12.09
N LEU A 96 -25.28 7.31 12.07
CA LEU A 96 -26.58 7.53 11.43
C LEU A 96 -27.30 8.61 12.23
N SER A 97 -26.85 9.88 12.11
CA SER A 97 -27.37 11.12 12.72
C SER A 97 -27.81 11.09 14.20
N GLN A 98 -27.65 10.00 14.95
CA GLN A 98 -28.35 9.77 16.22
C GLN A 98 -27.50 9.12 17.32
N TYR A 99 -26.23 8.79 17.07
CA TYR A 99 -25.38 8.20 18.11
C TYR A 99 -24.39 9.23 18.66
N ARG A 100 -24.46 9.51 19.97
CA ARG A 100 -23.45 10.32 20.66
C ARG A 100 -22.13 9.53 20.68
N TYR A 101 -21.01 10.20 20.40
CA TYR A 101 -19.67 9.64 20.58
C TYR A 101 -19.49 9.10 22.01
N PRO A 102 -19.14 7.82 22.22
CA PRO A 102 -18.60 7.39 23.50
C PRO A 102 -17.17 7.96 23.66
N PRO A 103 -16.77 8.43 24.85
CA PRO A 103 -15.47 9.09 25.10
C PRO A 103 -14.21 8.27 24.81
N THR A 104 -14.33 7.00 24.39
CA THR A 104 -13.23 6.02 24.38
C THR A 104 -12.73 5.63 22.99
N ALA A 105 -13.04 6.37 21.92
CA ALA A 105 -12.55 6.07 20.56
C ALA A 105 -11.05 6.33 20.33
N ILE A 106 -10.29 6.72 21.37
CA ILE A 106 -8.90 7.19 21.25
C ILE A 106 -7.77 6.11 21.21
N PRO A 107 -7.93 4.79 21.47
CA PRO A 107 -6.72 3.97 21.69
C PRO A 107 -5.96 3.46 20.45
N PHE A 108 -6.39 3.71 19.20
CA PHE A 108 -5.73 3.04 18.05
C PHE A 108 -4.59 3.83 17.39
N ILE A 109 -4.54 5.16 17.52
CA ILE A 109 -3.46 5.96 16.90
C ILE A 109 -2.08 5.55 17.46
N GLN A 110 -2.01 5.02 18.68
CA GLN A 110 -0.76 4.54 19.28
C GLN A 110 -0.24 3.21 18.72
N GLN A 111 -1.02 2.48 17.89
CA GLN A 111 -0.55 1.26 17.21
C GLN A 111 -0.01 1.53 15.80
N MET A 112 0.01 2.79 15.37
CA MET A 112 0.51 3.22 14.06
C MET A 112 2.00 3.61 14.08
N TYR A 113 2.67 3.50 15.24
CA TYR A 113 4.09 3.78 15.44
C TYR A 113 4.80 2.55 16.02
#